data_AF-A0A168KN64-F1
#
_entry.id   AF-A0A168KN64-F1
#
_cell.length_a   1.000
_cell.length_b   1.000
_cell.length_c   1.000
_cell.angle_alpha   90.00
_cell.angle_beta   90.00
_cell.angle_gamma   90.00
#
_symmetry.space_group_name_H-M   'P 1'
#
loop_
_entity.id
_entity.type
_entity.pdbx_description
1 polymer ?
#
loop_
_entity_poly.entity_id
_entity_poly.type
_entity_poly.pdbx_seq_one_letter_code
_entity_poly.pdbx_strand_id
1 'polypeptide(L)'
;MVNNFLISPIFSETAKILDNKRLGKQRVETFQIINILDRKNKKTKKRVGFVNHPAVKAWEGHSDALKQYCNAMLEEWESRGFNNNMKYYPDKPTIDYPKWIYCEKIHMSHKARLVQKDRNHYAPLFPEVLDTEYMKLGYIWPSKWTLDQLKTLPVEQLAEPLPHEQRCVHAVCSYRASVLTTSGWSCKIHAKGLELADNTCTAQKKDGSFCQNKRKYDELCGVHRIKKEEEIEEKDVKNKKIVKEEEEVYDAPGVKNQVVTKKKEIVKKKRVVKKEVILGPK
;
A
#
# COMPACT_ATOMS: atom_id res chain seq x y z
N MET A 1 -8.80 -1.87 -15.12
CA MET A 1 -9.45 -2.79 -14.18
C MET A 1 -10.61 -2.02 -13.59
N VAL A 2 -11.82 -2.57 -13.73
CA VAL A 2 -13.06 -1.95 -13.26
C VAL A 2 -13.14 -2.12 -11.74
N ASN A 3 -13.19 -1.02 -10.99
CA ASN A 3 -13.29 -1.06 -9.54
C ASN A 3 -14.08 0.13 -8.98
N ASN A 4 -14.96 -0.13 -8.02
CA ASN A 4 -15.61 0.94 -7.27
C ASN A 4 -14.84 1.30 -6.01
N PHE A 5 -14.69 2.61 -5.74
CA PHE A 5 -14.25 3.07 -4.43
C PHE A 5 -15.47 3.34 -3.57
N LEU A 6 -15.47 2.83 -2.35
CA LEU A 6 -16.48 3.05 -1.33
C LEU A 6 -15.75 3.34 -0.03
N ILE A 7 -15.74 4.61 0.37
CA ILE A 7 -14.98 5.12 1.53
C ILE A 7 -15.91 5.29 2.74
N SER A 8 -17.20 5.42 2.47
CA SER A 8 -18.30 5.61 3.41
C SER A 8 -19.53 4.87 2.86
N PRO A 9 -20.46 4.40 3.72
CA PRO A 9 -21.75 3.87 3.27
C PRO A 9 -22.60 4.92 2.53
N ILE A 10 -22.31 6.21 2.73
CA ILE A 10 -22.97 7.32 2.06
C ILE A 10 -22.21 7.64 0.77
N PHE A 11 -22.82 7.35 -0.38
CA PHE A 11 -22.14 7.43 -1.68
C PHE A 11 -21.69 8.84 -2.05
N SER A 12 -22.45 9.87 -1.66
CA SER A 12 -22.09 11.28 -1.92
C SER A 12 -20.85 11.72 -1.15
N GLU A 13 -20.59 11.19 0.05
CA GLU A 13 -19.35 11.43 0.79
C GLU A 13 -18.15 10.84 0.07
N THR A 14 -18.31 9.61 -0.42
CA THR A 14 -17.28 8.98 -1.26
C THR A 14 -17.00 9.84 -2.50
N ALA A 15 -18.03 10.33 -3.19
CA ALA A 15 -17.88 11.16 -4.38
C ALA A 15 -17.05 12.41 -4.09
N LYS A 16 -17.41 13.15 -3.03
CA LYS A 16 -16.74 14.39 -2.60
C LYS A 16 -15.27 14.20 -2.30
N ILE A 17 -14.90 13.07 -1.69
CA ILE A 17 -13.50 12.79 -1.32
C ILE A 17 -12.64 12.39 -2.53
N LEU A 18 -13.22 11.86 -3.60
CA LEU A 18 -12.43 11.43 -4.76
C LEU A 18 -11.84 12.63 -5.51
N ASP A 19 -10.59 12.51 -5.95
CA ASP A 19 -10.00 13.46 -6.88
C ASP A 19 -10.68 13.37 -8.26
N ASN A 20 -10.58 14.43 -9.06
CA ASN A 20 -11.27 14.52 -10.34
C ASN A 20 -10.97 13.34 -11.28
N LYS A 21 -9.73 12.84 -11.31
CA LYS A 21 -9.36 11.73 -12.20
C LYS A 21 -10.03 10.44 -11.77
N ARG A 22 -10.12 10.16 -10.47
CA ARG A 22 -10.78 8.95 -9.95
C ARG A 22 -12.29 9.07 -9.99
N LEU A 23 -12.86 10.22 -9.65
CA LEU A 23 -14.29 10.50 -9.79
C LEU A 23 -14.77 10.29 -11.24
N GLY A 24 -14.05 10.86 -12.22
CA GLY A 24 -14.35 10.67 -13.64
C GLY A 24 -14.32 9.19 -14.06
N LYS A 25 -13.37 8.41 -13.53
CA LYS A 25 -13.33 6.96 -13.75
C LYS A 25 -14.48 6.21 -13.08
N GLN A 26 -14.88 6.60 -11.86
CA GLN A 26 -15.97 5.95 -11.15
C GLN A 26 -17.28 6.01 -11.93
N ARG A 27 -17.59 7.12 -12.60
CA ARG A 27 -18.78 7.24 -13.45
C ARG A 27 -18.78 6.19 -14.56
N VAL A 28 -17.67 6.12 -15.33
CA VAL A 28 -17.55 5.20 -16.48
C VAL A 28 -17.49 3.74 -16.04
N GLU A 29 -16.68 3.41 -15.03
CA GLU A 29 -16.50 2.04 -14.54
C GLU A 29 -17.79 1.51 -13.90
N THR A 30 -18.51 2.35 -13.13
CA THR A 30 -19.82 1.99 -12.58
C THR A 30 -20.84 1.69 -13.68
N PHE A 31 -20.94 2.57 -14.69
CA PHE A 31 -21.83 2.34 -15.82
C PHE A 31 -21.52 1.04 -16.57
N GLN A 32 -20.24 0.68 -16.69
CA GLN A 32 -19.84 -0.61 -17.27
C GLN A 32 -20.36 -1.79 -16.43
N ILE A 33 -20.23 -1.75 -15.10
CA ILE A 33 -20.76 -2.81 -14.22
C ILE A 33 -22.28 -2.90 -14.34
N ILE A 34 -23.00 -1.78 -14.29
CA ILE A 34 -24.47 -1.77 -14.42
C ILE A 34 -24.89 -2.42 -15.74
N ASN A 35 -24.24 -2.07 -16.86
CA ASN A 35 -24.52 -2.70 -18.15
C ASN A 35 -24.24 -4.20 -18.17
N ILE A 36 -23.17 -4.66 -17.50
CA ILE A 36 -22.85 -6.08 -17.39
C ILE A 36 -23.96 -6.81 -16.62
N LEU A 37 -24.39 -6.26 -15.47
CA LEU A 37 -25.46 -6.83 -14.64
C LEU A 37 -26.81 -6.85 -15.38
N ASP A 38 -27.19 -5.75 -16.02
CA ASP A 38 -28.43 -5.65 -16.78
C ASP A 38 -28.46 -6.60 -17.98
N ARG A 39 -27.32 -6.80 -18.66
CA ARG A 39 -27.21 -7.76 -19.77
C ARG A 39 -27.21 -9.21 -19.28
N LYS A 40 -26.56 -9.49 -18.14
CA LYS A 40 -26.57 -10.82 -17.50
C LYS A 40 -27.99 -11.25 -17.16
N ASN A 41 -28.83 -10.31 -16.74
CA ASN A 41 -30.23 -10.57 -16.39
C ASN A 41 -31.14 -10.77 -17.61
N LYS A 42 -30.71 -10.35 -18.81
CA LYS A 42 -31.44 -10.62 -20.05
C LYS A 42 -31.07 -12.00 -20.56
N LYS A 43 -32.07 -12.81 -20.95
CA LYS A 43 -31.91 -14.13 -21.62
C LYS A 43 -31.29 -13.96 -23.03
N THR A 44 -30.06 -13.48 -23.11
CA THR A 44 -29.32 -13.31 -24.37
C THR A 44 -28.29 -14.42 -24.53
N LYS A 45 -28.16 -14.97 -25.74
CA LYS A 45 -27.21 -16.06 -26.04
C LYS A 45 -25.74 -15.60 -26.11
N LYS A 46 -25.46 -14.29 -26.08
CA LYS A 46 -24.09 -13.76 -26.19
C LYS A 46 -23.40 -13.76 -24.83
N ARG A 47 -22.20 -14.34 -24.76
CA ARG A 47 -21.33 -14.24 -23.59
C ARG A 47 -21.03 -12.78 -23.28
N VAL A 48 -21.29 -12.37 -22.04
CA VAL A 48 -20.94 -11.03 -21.53
C VAL A 48 -19.56 -11.14 -20.87
N GLY A 49 -18.59 -10.36 -21.33
CA GLY A 49 -17.26 -10.31 -20.73
C GLY A 49 -17.28 -9.73 -19.31
N PHE A 50 -16.29 -10.08 -18.49
CA PHE A 50 -16.11 -9.58 -17.12
C PHE A 50 -17.22 -9.91 -16.10
N VAL A 51 -18.23 -10.72 -16.46
CA VAL A 51 -19.29 -11.17 -15.53
C VAL A 51 -18.77 -11.83 -14.27
N ASN A 52 -17.59 -12.48 -14.35
CA ASN A 52 -16.98 -13.17 -13.21
C ASN A 52 -16.02 -12.28 -12.40
N HIS A 53 -15.87 -11.01 -12.76
CA HIS A 53 -14.98 -10.10 -12.04
C HIS A 53 -15.53 -9.86 -10.61
N PRO A 54 -14.69 -9.89 -9.56
CA PRO A 54 -15.14 -9.70 -8.19
C PRO A 54 -15.93 -8.40 -7.95
N ALA A 55 -15.50 -7.29 -8.56
CA ALA A 55 -16.23 -6.02 -8.51
C ALA A 55 -17.66 -6.13 -9.08
N VAL A 56 -17.87 -6.90 -10.16
CA VAL A 56 -19.20 -7.11 -10.73
C VAL A 56 -20.03 -7.99 -9.81
N LYS A 57 -19.45 -9.11 -9.35
CA LYS A 57 -20.12 -10.05 -8.44
C LYS A 57 -20.55 -9.40 -7.13
N ALA A 58 -19.81 -8.42 -6.63
CA ALA A 58 -20.13 -7.74 -5.37
C ALA A 58 -21.48 -7.01 -5.41
N TRP A 59 -21.93 -6.60 -6.60
CA TRP A 59 -23.18 -5.88 -6.84
C TRP A 59 -24.30 -6.75 -7.43
N GLU A 60 -24.09 -8.06 -7.57
CA GLU A 60 -25.16 -8.95 -8.03
C GLU A 60 -26.35 -8.91 -7.06
N GLY A 61 -27.56 -8.78 -7.60
CA GLY A 61 -28.79 -8.58 -6.82
C GLY A 61 -29.03 -7.14 -6.36
N HIS A 62 -28.03 -6.27 -6.42
CA HIS A 62 -28.07 -4.91 -5.87
C HIS A 62 -27.81 -3.81 -6.93
N SER A 63 -28.27 -4.03 -8.17
CA SER A 63 -27.98 -3.11 -9.28
C SER A 63 -28.59 -1.72 -9.08
N ASP A 64 -29.72 -1.61 -8.38
CA ASP A 64 -30.35 -0.31 -8.09
C ASP A 64 -29.54 0.51 -7.07
N ALA A 65 -28.92 -0.14 -6.08
CA ALA A 65 -27.97 0.54 -5.19
C ALA A 65 -26.74 1.05 -5.97
N LEU A 66 -26.22 0.25 -6.91
CA LEU A 66 -25.12 0.68 -7.77
C LEU A 66 -25.50 1.86 -8.69
N LYS A 67 -26.76 1.93 -9.14
CA LYS A 67 -27.26 3.09 -9.91
C LYS A 67 -27.27 4.36 -9.06
N GLN A 68 -27.64 4.28 -7.78
CA GLN A 68 -27.55 5.41 -6.86
C GLN A 68 -26.10 5.83 -6.60
N TYR A 69 -25.18 4.86 -6.49
CA TYR A 69 -23.76 5.16 -6.47
C TYR A 69 -23.34 5.91 -7.74
N CYS A 70 -23.81 5.49 -8.92
CA CYS A 70 -23.53 6.17 -10.18
C CYS A 70 -24.04 7.62 -10.19
N ASN A 71 -25.29 7.84 -9.75
CA ASN A 71 -25.90 9.17 -9.67
C ASN A 71 -25.09 10.09 -8.75
N ALA A 72 -24.68 9.61 -7.57
CA ALA A 72 -23.85 10.39 -6.64
C ALA A 72 -22.50 10.83 -7.26
N MET A 73 -21.88 9.97 -8.09
CA MET A 73 -20.66 10.35 -8.81
C MET A 73 -20.91 11.35 -9.94
N LEU A 74 -22.08 11.28 -10.58
CA LEU A 74 -22.50 12.21 -11.65
C LEU A 74 -22.82 13.59 -11.07
N GLU A 75 -23.57 13.65 -9.98
CA GLU A 75 -23.91 14.87 -9.25
C GLU A 75 -22.65 15.62 -8.82
N GLU A 76 -21.70 14.91 -8.21
CA GLU A 76 -20.44 15.52 -7.77
C GLU A 76 -19.55 15.93 -8.95
N TRP A 77 -19.66 15.27 -10.09
CA TRP A 77 -18.93 15.65 -11.29
C TRP A 77 -19.47 16.96 -11.88
N GLU A 78 -20.79 17.07 -11.98
CA GLU A 78 -21.47 18.27 -12.45
C GLU A 78 -21.31 19.44 -11.46
N SER A 79 -21.38 19.17 -10.14
CA SER A 79 -21.20 20.19 -9.10
C SER A 79 -19.82 20.87 -9.15
N ARG A 80 -18.79 20.13 -9.59
CA ARG A 80 -17.44 20.64 -9.83
C ARG A 80 -17.27 21.41 -11.14
N GLY A 81 -18.36 21.61 -11.89
CA GLY A 81 -18.37 22.36 -13.15
C GLY A 81 -17.91 21.56 -14.37
N PHE A 82 -17.79 20.23 -14.26
CA PHE A 82 -17.44 19.41 -15.41
C PHE A 82 -18.69 19.04 -16.23
N ASN A 83 -18.52 19.01 -17.56
CA ASN A 83 -19.60 18.57 -18.45
C ASN A 83 -19.88 17.07 -18.30
N ASN A 84 -21.16 16.70 -18.25
CA ASN A 84 -21.63 15.33 -18.18
C ASN A 84 -22.49 14.98 -19.40
N ASN A 85 -22.25 13.81 -19.98
CA ASN A 85 -23.00 13.27 -21.12
C ASN A 85 -23.69 11.94 -20.78
N MET A 86 -23.60 11.49 -19.53
CA MET A 86 -24.20 10.24 -19.06
C MET A 86 -25.56 10.52 -18.45
N LYS A 87 -26.53 9.63 -18.71
CA LYS A 87 -27.88 9.75 -18.16
C LYS A 87 -27.91 9.33 -16.69
N TYR A 88 -28.67 10.08 -15.90
CA TYR A 88 -29.07 9.68 -14.56
C TYR A 88 -29.97 8.45 -14.60
N TYR A 89 -29.89 7.63 -13.56
CA TYR A 89 -30.85 6.57 -13.31
C TYR A 89 -32.02 7.10 -12.46
N PRO A 90 -33.25 6.63 -12.70
CA PRO A 90 -34.39 7.07 -11.92
C PRO A 90 -34.27 6.61 -10.46
N ASP A 91 -34.75 7.46 -9.55
CA ASP A 91 -34.86 7.09 -8.14
C ASP A 91 -35.91 6.00 -7.93
N LYS A 92 -35.67 5.20 -6.90
CA LYS A 92 -36.60 4.18 -6.43
C LYS A 92 -36.93 4.43 -4.97
N PRO A 93 -38.20 4.27 -4.57
CA PRO A 93 -38.61 4.50 -3.18
C PRO A 93 -37.96 3.52 -2.20
N THR A 94 -37.69 2.30 -2.65
CA THR A 94 -37.03 1.26 -1.86
C THR A 94 -35.85 0.70 -2.62
N ILE A 95 -34.69 0.69 -1.98
CA ILE A 95 -33.44 0.19 -2.55
C ILE A 95 -32.85 -0.83 -1.59
N ASP A 96 -32.60 -2.03 -2.10
CA ASP A 96 -31.92 -3.08 -1.35
C ASP A 96 -30.41 -2.88 -1.47
N TYR A 97 -29.79 -2.42 -0.39
CA TYR A 97 -28.37 -2.17 -0.32
C TYR A 97 -27.61 -3.44 0.08
N PRO A 98 -26.47 -3.75 -0.56
CA PRO A 98 -25.65 -4.86 -0.12
C PRO A 98 -25.15 -4.59 1.30
N LYS A 99 -25.36 -5.53 2.24
CA LYS A 99 -24.96 -5.34 3.65
C LYS A 99 -23.48 -5.02 3.84
N TRP A 100 -22.63 -5.40 2.90
CA TRP A 100 -21.18 -5.13 2.95
C TRP A 100 -20.83 -3.65 2.77
N ILE A 101 -21.75 -2.78 2.31
CA ILE A 101 -21.50 -1.33 2.21
C ILE A 101 -21.28 -0.67 3.58
N TYR A 102 -21.67 -1.35 4.66
CA TYR A 102 -21.48 -0.88 6.03
C TYR A 102 -20.22 -1.48 6.69
N CYS A 103 -19.40 -2.20 5.94
CA CYS A 103 -18.23 -2.89 6.47
C CYS A 103 -17.00 -2.00 6.46
N GLU A 104 -16.53 -1.62 7.65
CA GLU A 104 -15.39 -0.71 7.78
C GLU A 104 -14.09 -1.29 7.18
N LYS A 105 -13.87 -2.61 7.23
CA LYS A 105 -12.68 -3.21 6.60
C LYS A 105 -12.64 -2.96 5.09
N ILE A 106 -13.80 -2.97 4.43
CA ILE A 106 -13.89 -2.67 2.99
C ILE A 106 -13.54 -1.19 2.76
N HIS A 107 -14.09 -0.27 3.56
CA HIS A 107 -13.75 1.16 3.48
C HIS A 107 -12.25 1.41 3.68
N MET A 108 -11.66 0.81 4.72
CA MET A 108 -10.23 0.92 5.01
C MET A 108 -9.37 0.40 3.86
N SER A 109 -9.75 -0.73 3.24
CA SER A 109 -9.05 -1.23 2.05
C SER A 109 -9.13 -0.26 0.87
N HIS A 110 -10.27 0.41 0.69
CA HIS A 110 -10.45 1.41 -0.37
C HIS A 110 -9.66 2.68 -0.11
N LYS A 111 -9.68 3.22 1.11
CA LYS A 111 -8.86 4.34 1.57
C LYS A 111 -7.38 4.06 1.34
N ALA A 112 -6.87 2.90 1.78
CA ALA A 112 -5.49 2.49 1.54
C ALA A 112 -5.13 2.43 0.05
N ARG A 113 -6.03 1.88 -0.80
CA ARG A 113 -5.83 1.86 -2.26
C ARG A 113 -5.83 3.25 -2.87
N LEU A 114 -6.55 4.22 -2.33
CA LEU A 114 -6.50 5.62 -2.76
C LEU A 114 -5.15 6.25 -2.42
N VAL A 115 -4.69 6.11 -1.17
CA VAL A 115 -3.36 6.55 -0.71
C VAL A 115 -2.25 5.95 -1.58
N GLN A 116 -2.31 4.66 -1.89
CA GLN A 116 -1.29 4.03 -2.71
C GLN A 116 -1.28 4.55 -4.16
N LYS A 117 -2.45 4.93 -4.68
CA LYS A 117 -2.54 5.49 -6.03
C LYS A 117 -2.04 6.92 -6.09
N ASP A 118 -2.25 7.73 -5.04
CA ASP A 118 -1.77 9.12 -4.90
C ASP A 118 -1.64 9.49 -3.42
N ARG A 119 -0.45 9.33 -2.87
CA ARG A 119 -0.20 9.54 -1.44
C ARG A 119 -0.36 11.00 -1.05
N ASN A 120 0.11 11.93 -1.88
CA ASN A 120 0.11 13.36 -1.55
C ASN A 120 -1.30 13.88 -1.37
N HIS A 121 -2.23 13.44 -2.21
CA HIS A 121 -3.62 13.83 -2.11
C HIS A 121 -4.34 13.14 -0.94
N TYR A 122 -4.14 11.83 -0.75
CA TYR A 122 -4.99 11.03 0.12
C TYR A 122 -4.42 10.74 1.51
N ALA A 123 -3.09 10.79 1.72
CA ALA A 123 -2.52 10.55 3.05
C ALA A 123 -3.00 11.57 4.11
N PRO A 124 -3.16 12.87 3.79
CA PRO A 124 -3.74 13.82 4.73
C PRO A 124 -5.20 13.55 5.06
N LEU A 125 -5.94 12.94 4.12
CA LEU A 125 -7.37 12.62 4.28
C LEU A 125 -7.59 11.31 5.03
N PHE A 126 -6.64 10.36 4.93
CA PHE A 126 -6.71 9.04 5.54
C PHE A 126 -5.47 8.72 6.37
N PRO A 127 -5.15 9.49 7.42
CA PRO A 127 -4.02 9.17 8.29
C PRO A 127 -4.19 7.80 8.96
N GLU A 128 -5.43 7.36 9.19
CA GLU A 128 -5.75 6.11 9.88
C GLU A 128 -5.30 4.84 9.14
N VAL A 129 -5.00 4.91 7.84
CA VAL A 129 -4.53 3.73 7.08
C VAL A 129 -3.01 3.63 7.00
N LEU A 130 -2.24 4.72 7.24
CA LEU A 130 -0.83 4.81 6.86
C LEU A 130 0.08 3.78 7.54
N ASP A 131 -0.17 3.48 8.81
CA ASP A 131 0.63 2.57 9.62
C ASP A 131 -0.08 1.23 9.88
N THR A 132 -0.90 0.80 8.92
CA THR A 132 -1.71 -0.43 9.02
C THR A 132 -1.37 -1.45 7.94
N GLU A 133 -1.77 -2.70 8.16
CA GLU A 133 -1.56 -3.79 7.20
C GLU A 133 -2.30 -3.56 5.87
N TYR A 134 -3.36 -2.73 5.85
CA TYR A 134 -4.05 -2.33 4.62
C TYR A 134 -3.11 -1.68 3.59
N MET A 135 -2.03 -1.02 4.02
CA MET A 135 -1.05 -0.42 3.10
C MET A 135 -0.21 -1.44 2.32
N LYS A 136 -0.21 -2.71 2.75
CA LYS A 136 0.50 -3.81 2.10
C LYS A 136 -0.44 -4.71 1.29
N LEU A 137 -1.75 -4.51 1.39
CA LEU A 137 -2.80 -5.39 0.88
C LEU A 137 -3.62 -4.74 -0.25
N GLY A 138 -4.20 -5.61 -1.07
CA GLY A 138 -5.10 -5.26 -2.16
C GLY A 138 -6.49 -4.89 -1.67
N TYR A 139 -7.45 -4.91 -2.60
CA TYR A 139 -8.85 -4.72 -2.25
C TYR A 139 -9.38 -5.92 -1.47
N ILE A 140 -10.20 -5.66 -0.45
CA ILE A 140 -11.12 -6.66 0.06
C ILE A 140 -12.29 -6.71 -0.92
N TRP A 141 -12.42 -7.82 -1.65
CA TRP A 141 -13.52 -8.01 -2.59
C TRP A 141 -14.73 -8.61 -1.87
N PRO A 142 -15.85 -7.87 -1.71
CA PRO A 142 -16.98 -8.35 -0.92
C PRO A 142 -17.58 -9.66 -1.46
N SER A 143 -17.53 -9.87 -2.77
CA SER A 143 -18.03 -11.08 -3.43
C SER A 143 -17.29 -12.37 -3.05
N LYS A 144 -16.14 -12.28 -2.40
CA LYS A 144 -15.32 -13.44 -1.99
C LYS A 144 -15.64 -13.92 -0.57
N TRP A 145 -16.42 -13.16 0.21
CA TRP A 145 -16.52 -13.34 1.65
C TRP A 145 -17.97 -13.24 2.14
N THR A 146 -18.31 -14.00 3.18
CA THR A 146 -19.57 -13.79 3.90
C THR A 146 -19.47 -12.59 4.84
N LEU A 147 -20.62 -12.06 5.28
CA LEU A 147 -20.63 -10.96 6.25
C LEU A 147 -20.01 -11.33 7.59
N ASP A 148 -20.15 -12.59 8.01
CA ASP A 148 -19.53 -13.10 9.22
C ASP A 148 -18.00 -13.10 9.08
N GLN A 149 -17.49 -13.65 7.98
CA GLN A 149 -16.05 -13.66 7.66
C GLN A 149 -15.47 -12.25 7.59
N LEU A 150 -16.17 -11.30 6.96
CA LEU A 150 -15.74 -9.90 6.92
C LEU A 150 -15.60 -9.30 8.33
N LYS A 151 -16.43 -9.72 9.29
CA LYS A 151 -16.35 -9.27 10.68
C LYS A 151 -15.23 -9.97 11.44
N THR A 152 -15.13 -11.29 11.33
CA THR A 152 -14.31 -12.13 12.21
C THR A 152 -12.88 -12.33 11.72
N LEU A 153 -12.65 -12.45 10.41
CA LEU A 153 -11.31 -12.77 9.89
C LEU A 153 -10.37 -11.55 9.92
N PRO A 154 -9.06 -11.77 10.15
CA PRO A 154 -8.06 -10.71 10.06
C PRO A 154 -7.88 -10.24 8.61
N VAL A 155 -7.43 -9.00 8.42
CA VAL A 155 -7.40 -8.31 7.11
C VAL A 155 -6.51 -9.02 6.08
N GLU A 156 -5.43 -9.64 6.53
CA GLU A 156 -4.43 -10.36 5.75
C GLU A 156 -5.01 -11.63 5.10
N GLN A 157 -6.09 -12.17 5.67
CA GLN A 157 -6.82 -13.29 5.07
C GLN A 157 -7.88 -12.82 4.08
N LEU A 158 -8.38 -11.58 4.22
CA LEU A 158 -9.46 -11.02 3.42
C LEU A 158 -8.99 -10.37 2.11
N ALA A 159 -7.71 -10.00 2.02
CA ALA A 159 -7.12 -9.33 0.87
C ALA A 159 -5.80 -9.95 0.45
N GLU A 160 -5.60 -10.04 -0.87
CA GLU A 160 -4.34 -10.50 -1.44
C GLU A 160 -3.24 -9.46 -1.19
N PRO A 161 -2.00 -9.88 -0.86
CA PRO A 161 -0.87 -8.95 -0.78
C PRO A 161 -0.68 -8.20 -2.09
N LEU A 162 -0.38 -6.90 -2.01
CA LEU A 162 -0.10 -6.13 -3.22
C LEU A 162 1.13 -6.70 -3.94
N PRO A 163 1.14 -6.70 -5.28
CA PRO A 163 2.36 -6.92 -6.03
C PRO A 163 3.44 -5.94 -5.57
N HIS A 164 4.70 -6.39 -5.57
CA HIS A 164 5.83 -5.61 -5.07
C HIS A 164 5.92 -4.22 -5.74
N GLU A 165 5.62 -4.15 -7.04
CA GLU A 165 5.55 -2.90 -7.80
C GLU A 165 4.48 -1.90 -7.34
N GLN A 166 3.39 -2.38 -6.74
CA GLN A 166 2.26 -1.56 -6.29
C GLN A 166 2.37 -1.15 -4.81
N ARG A 167 3.31 -1.73 -4.07
CA ARG A 167 3.60 -1.35 -2.67
C ARG A 167 4.35 -0.02 -2.57
N CYS A 168 4.96 0.47 -3.67
CA CYS A 168 5.64 1.77 -3.66
C CYS A 168 4.65 2.93 -3.89
N VAL A 169 4.38 3.69 -2.84
CA VAL A 169 3.35 4.76 -2.83
C VAL A 169 3.89 6.17 -3.12
N HIS A 170 5.21 6.34 -3.28
CA HIS A 170 5.80 7.64 -3.57
C HIS A 170 5.86 7.94 -5.08
N ALA A 171 5.42 9.15 -5.45
CA ALA A 171 5.51 9.66 -6.82
C ALA A 171 6.96 9.73 -7.35
N VAL A 172 7.94 9.90 -6.44
CA VAL A 172 9.39 9.96 -6.72
C VAL A 172 10.11 8.62 -6.60
N CYS A 173 9.41 7.54 -6.25
CA CYS A 173 9.97 6.19 -6.24
C CYS A 173 10.28 5.76 -7.67
N SER A 174 11.56 5.53 -7.95
CA SER A 174 12.11 5.19 -9.27
C SER A 174 11.46 3.99 -9.96
N TYR A 175 10.73 3.16 -9.21
CA TYR A 175 9.98 2.03 -9.74
C TYR A 175 8.77 2.45 -10.59
N ARG A 176 8.09 3.55 -10.23
CA ARG A 176 6.90 4.02 -10.95
C ARG A 176 7.27 4.83 -12.21
N ALA A 177 8.40 5.52 -12.18
CA ALA A 177 8.93 6.27 -13.32
C ALA A 177 9.39 5.36 -14.47
N SER A 178 9.91 4.15 -14.18
CA SER A 178 10.35 3.23 -15.24
C SER A 178 9.22 2.53 -16.01
N VAL A 179 7.99 2.50 -15.45
CA VAL A 179 6.84 1.81 -16.07
C VAL A 179 5.95 2.76 -16.90
N LEU A 180 6.03 4.08 -16.67
CA LEU A 180 5.08 5.05 -17.25
C LEU A 180 5.66 5.96 -18.35
N THR A 181 6.96 5.90 -18.65
CA THR A 181 7.55 6.73 -19.73
C THR A 181 8.13 5.87 -20.84
N THR A 182 7.29 5.42 -21.77
CA THR A 182 7.72 4.93 -23.10
C THR A 182 8.03 6.08 -24.08
N SER A 183 8.21 7.30 -23.60
CA SER A 183 8.53 8.47 -24.43
C SER A 183 9.34 9.51 -23.66
N GLY A 184 10.61 9.23 -23.36
CA GLY A 184 11.52 10.34 -23.06
C GLY A 184 12.86 10.06 -22.39
N TRP A 185 13.02 9.00 -21.58
CA TRP A 185 14.31 8.72 -20.91
C TRP A 185 14.71 7.26 -21.06
N SER A 186 15.72 7.04 -21.89
CA SER A 186 16.25 5.74 -22.27
C SER A 186 17.27 5.24 -21.26
N CYS A 187 16.85 4.35 -20.38
CA CYS A 187 17.68 3.18 -20.16
C CYS A 187 16.81 1.96 -20.41
N LYS A 188 16.75 1.51 -21.68
CA LYS A 188 16.11 0.24 -22.10
C LYS A 188 16.59 -0.98 -21.29
N ILE A 189 17.71 -0.80 -20.58
CA ILE A 189 18.40 -1.79 -19.77
C ILE A 189 17.64 -2.08 -18.45
N HIS A 190 16.86 -1.13 -17.92
CA HIS A 190 16.00 -1.38 -16.75
C HIS A 190 14.82 -2.32 -17.04
N ALA A 191 14.37 -2.42 -18.29
CA ALA A 191 13.24 -3.28 -18.67
C ALA A 191 13.61 -4.78 -18.69
N LYS A 192 14.89 -5.13 -18.61
CA LYS A 192 15.39 -6.52 -18.70
C LYS A 192 15.82 -7.14 -17.37
N GLY A 193 15.50 -6.52 -16.23
CA GLY A 193 15.73 -7.15 -14.92
C GLY A 193 17.21 -7.29 -14.53
N LEU A 194 18.05 -6.31 -14.87
CA LEU A 194 19.44 -6.30 -14.42
C LEU A 194 19.54 -6.11 -12.90
N GLU A 195 20.44 -6.89 -12.30
CA GLU A 195 20.86 -6.77 -10.91
C GLU A 195 21.49 -5.39 -10.65
N LEU A 196 21.08 -4.76 -9.55
CA LEU A 196 21.60 -3.47 -9.11
C LEU A 196 22.56 -3.73 -7.95
N ALA A 197 23.78 -3.18 -8.03
CA ALA A 197 24.67 -3.04 -6.88
C ALA A 197 24.41 -1.69 -6.22
N ASP A 198 24.12 -1.67 -4.92
CA ASP A 198 23.92 -0.46 -4.11
C ASP A 198 23.00 0.59 -4.75
N ASN A 199 21.93 0.13 -5.38
CA ASN A 199 20.88 0.98 -5.95
C ASN A 199 21.34 1.94 -7.05
N THR A 200 22.52 1.71 -7.60
CA THR A 200 23.10 2.48 -8.69
C THR A 200 22.94 1.68 -9.98
N CYS A 201 22.46 2.34 -11.04
CA CYS A 201 22.39 1.70 -12.34
C CYS A 201 23.82 1.44 -12.87
N THR A 202 24.23 0.19 -12.97
CA THR A 202 25.56 -0.20 -13.50
C THR A 202 25.57 -0.31 -15.03
N ALA A 203 24.46 0.03 -15.68
CA ALA A 203 24.32 -0.08 -17.12
C ALA A 203 25.29 0.85 -17.87
N GLN A 204 26.02 0.30 -18.84
CA GLN A 204 26.88 1.06 -19.73
C GLN A 204 26.06 1.55 -20.94
N LYS A 205 26.15 2.85 -21.25
CA LYS A 205 25.57 3.44 -22.45
C LYS A 205 26.38 3.04 -23.69
N LYS A 206 25.82 3.29 -24.88
CA LYS A 206 26.49 2.99 -26.16
C LYS A 206 27.82 3.73 -26.34
N ASP A 207 27.99 4.86 -25.65
CA ASP A 207 29.22 5.68 -25.64
C ASP A 207 30.26 5.19 -24.61
N GLY A 208 30.01 4.04 -23.94
CA GLY A 208 30.90 3.50 -22.92
C GLY A 208 30.78 4.15 -21.53
N SER A 209 30.00 5.23 -21.38
CA SER A 209 29.77 5.87 -20.09
C SER A 209 28.78 5.08 -19.22
N PHE A 210 28.98 5.10 -17.90
CA PHE A 210 28.06 4.47 -16.96
C PHE A 210 26.81 5.34 -16.70
N CYS A 211 25.68 4.69 -16.50
CA CYS A 211 24.44 5.36 -16.13
C CYS A 211 24.54 5.96 -14.71
N GLN A 212 24.45 7.28 -14.60
CA GLN A 212 24.52 7.98 -13.30
C GLN A 212 23.16 8.10 -12.57
N ASN A 213 22.11 7.45 -13.08
CA ASN A 213 20.80 7.49 -12.42
C ASN A 213 20.83 6.69 -11.12
N LYS A 214 20.78 7.41 -10.00
CA LYS A 214 20.53 6.85 -8.67
C LYS A 214 19.03 6.77 -8.41
N ARG A 215 18.55 5.64 -7.87
CA ARG A 215 17.17 5.58 -7.37
C ARG A 215 17.03 6.50 -6.16
N LYS A 216 15.98 7.33 -6.12
CA LYS A 216 15.61 8.07 -4.91
C LYS A 216 14.79 7.15 -4.00
N TYR A 217 15.23 6.99 -2.76
CA TYR A 217 14.54 6.23 -1.72
C TYR A 217 13.77 7.16 -0.81
N ASP A 218 12.72 6.61 -0.21
CA ASP A 218 12.02 7.22 0.91
C ASP A 218 11.90 6.16 2.00
N GLU A 219 12.10 6.53 3.26
CA GLU A 219 12.10 5.63 4.42
C GLU A 219 10.75 4.93 4.64
N LEU A 220 9.66 5.50 4.11
CA LEU A 220 8.31 4.93 4.17
C LEU A 220 7.95 4.13 2.90
N CYS A 221 8.93 3.85 2.05
CA CYS A 221 8.78 2.94 0.92
C CYS A 221 8.64 1.50 1.43
N GLY A 222 7.42 0.96 1.46
CA GLY A 222 7.11 -0.43 1.85
C GLY A 222 7.72 -1.54 0.97
N VAL A 223 8.69 -1.19 0.12
CA VAL A 223 9.43 -2.05 -0.80
C VAL A 223 10.90 -2.19 -0.37
N HIS A 224 11.47 -1.22 0.35
CA HIS A 224 12.91 -1.20 0.65
C HIS A 224 13.22 -0.80 2.09
N ARG A 225 12.42 -1.24 3.07
CA ARG A 225 12.95 -1.37 4.43
C ARG A 225 14.04 -2.45 4.35
N ILE A 226 15.27 -2.06 4.00
CA ILE A 226 16.45 -2.84 4.34
C ILE A 226 16.30 -2.99 5.84
N LYS A 227 16.06 -4.23 6.29
CA LYS A 227 16.06 -4.55 7.71
C LYS A 227 17.47 -4.24 8.24
N LYS A 228 17.71 -2.98 8.60
CA LYS A 228 18.92 -2.59 9.33
C LYS A 228 18.95 -3.25 10.71
N GLU A 229 17.82 -3.76 11.18
CA GLU A 229 17.70 -4.41 12.49
C GLU A 229 18.35 -5.81 12.51
N GLU A 230 18.33 -6.59 11.42
CA GLU A 230 18.94 -7.94 11.39
C GLU A 230 20.47 -7.92 11.13
N GLU A 231 20.98 -6.93 10.40
CA GLU A 231 22.43 -6.78 10.17
C GLU A 231 23.20 -6.23 11.38
N ILE A 232 22.52 -5.51 12.29
CA ILE A 232 23.16 -4.98 13.51
C ILE A 232 23.40 -6.11 14.51
N GLU A 233 22.45 -7.05 14.67
CA GLU A 233 22.65 -8.21 15.56
C GLU A 233 23.77 -9.13 15.06
N GLU A 234 23.87 -9.39 13.76
CA GLU A 234 24.93 -10.27 13.22
C GLU A 234 26.33 -9.65 13.32
N LYS A 235 26.44 -8.32 13.21
CA LYS A 235 27.70 -7.58 13.36
C LYS A 235 28.09 -7.40 14.84
N ASP A 236 27.13 -7.22 15.74
CA ASP A 236 27.38 -7.11 17.19
C ASP A 236 27.74 -8.47 17.83
N VAL A 237 27.22 -9.58 17.30
CA VAL A 237 27.63 -10.94 17.72
C VAL A 237 29.06 -11.25 17.26
N LYS A 238 29.47 -10.82 16.05
CA LYS A 238 30.82 -11.04 15.52
C LYS A 238 31.90 -10.14 16.15
N ASN A 239 31.54 -9.01 16.76
CA ASN A 239 32.48 -8.06 17.37
C ASN A 239 32.66 -8.19 18.89
N LYS A 240 32.07 -9.20 19.55
CA LYS A 240 32.42 -9.55 20.93
C LYS A 240 33.86 -10.11 20.99
N LYS A 241 34.85 -9.21 21.09
CA LYS A 241 36.23 -9.57 21.46
C LYS A 241 36.22 -10.15 22.87
N ILE A 242 36.48 -11.45 22.99
CA ILE A 242 36.79 -12.10 24.27
C ILE A 242 38.19 -11.63 24.66
N VAL A 243 38.28 -10.77 25.66
CA VAL A 243 39.56 -10.48 26.33
C VAL A 243 39.66 -11.45 27.50
N LYS A 244 40.70 -12.29 27.50
CA LYS A 244 41.11 -13.05 28.67
C LYS A 244 42.01 -12.13 29.50
N GLU A 245 41.55 -11.71 30.65
CA GLU A 245 42.43 -11.15 31.68
C GLU A 245 42.76 -12.28 32.66
N GLU A 246 44.06 -12.50 32.87
CA GLU A 246 44.58 -13.36 33.92
C GLU A 246 44.76 -12.48 35.16
N GLU A 247 43.95 -12.70 36.20
CA GLU A 247 44.18 -12.09 37.52
C GLU A 247 45.05 -13.02 38.37
N GLU A 248 46.26 -12.56 38.73
CA GLU A 248 47.06 -13.16 39.80
C GLU A 248 46.48 -12.75 41.15
N VAL A 249 45.95 -13.72 41.89
CA VAL A 249 45.50 -13.54 43.28
C VAL A 249 46.64 -13.97 44.21
N TYR A 250 47.13 -13.03 45.01
CA TYR A 250 48.04 -13.31 46.12
C TYR A 250 47.24 -13.35 47.43
N ASP A 251 47.31 -14.45 48.17
CA ASP A 251 46.95 -14.48 49.58
C ASP A 251 48.03 -15.18 50.41
N ALA A 252 48.10 -14.78 51.68
CA ALA A 252 49.07 -15.19 52.70
C ALA A 252 49.11 -16.73 52.93
N PRO A 253 50.15 -17.25 53.61
CA PRO A 253 50.76 -18.52 53.24
C PRO A 253 50.00 -19.76 53.72
N GLY A 254 49.80 -20.68 52.78
CA GLY A 254 49.60 -22.10 53.06
C GLY A 254 48.23 -22.64 52.63
N VAL A 255 48.14 -23.11 51.38
CA VAL A 255 47.49 -24.36 50.90
C VAL A 255 47.30 -24.28 49.37
N LYS A 256 47.55 -25.38 48.65
CA LYS A 256 47.75 -25.44 47.18
C LYS A 256 46.47 -25.35 46.33
N ASN A 257 46.65 -24.74 45.15
CA ASN A 257 45.73 -24.29 44.09
C ASN A 257 44.67 -25.27 43.52
N GLN A 258 43.49 -24.72 43.20
CA GLN A 258 42.67 -25.08 42.03
C GLN A 258 42.36 -23.81 41.22
N VAL A 259 42.74 -23.79 39.94
CA VAL A 259 42.49 -22.67 39.02
C VAL A 259 41.02 -22.70 38.58
N VAL A 260 40.23 -21.68 38.93
CA VAL A 260 38.84 -21.53 38.47
C VAL A 260 38.78 -20.42 37.42
N THR A 261 38.50 -20.79 36.17
CA THR A 261 38.26 -19.81 35.09
C THR A 261 36.79 -19.37 35.11
N LYS A 262 36.52 -18.08 35.35
CA LYS A 262 35.17 -17.49 35.17
C LYS A 262 35.15 -16.56 33.96
N LYS A 263 34.21 -16.78 33.05
CA LYS A 263 33.90 -15.87 31.93
C LYS A 263 32.90 -14.81 32.41
N LYS A 264 33.20 -13.52 32.21
CA LYS A 264 32.23 -12.42 32.36
C LYS A 264 32.05 -11.71 31.02
N GLU A 265 30.80 -11.45 30.64
CA GLU A 265 30.47 -10.59 29.49
C GLU A 265 30.36 -9.13 29.95
N ILE A 266 31.04 -8.21 29.27
CA ILE A 266 30.90 -6.77 29.50
C ILE A 266 30.11 -6.16 28.33
N VAL A 267 28.94 -5.59 28.63
CA VAL A 267 28.13 -4.82 27.68
C VAL A 267 28.56 -3.35 27.73
N LYS A 268 29.19 -2.84 26.66
CA LYS A 268 29.46 -1.40 26.53
C LYS A 268 28.15 -0.63 26.27
N LYS A 269 27.62 0.08 27.27
CA LYS A 269 26.54 1.06 27.06
C LYS A 269 27.07 2.27 26.27
N LYS A 270 26.60 2.46 25.04
CA LYS A 270 26.82 3.71 24.30
C LYS A 270 25.91 4.82 24.86
N ARG A 271 26.50 5.94 25.24
CA ARG A 271 25.84 7.16 25.72
C ARG A 271 25.12 7.83 24.53
N VAL A 272 23.80 7.92 24.57
CA VAL A 272 23.01 8.68 23.58
C VAL A 272 23.08 10.16 23.96
N VAL A 273 23.74 10.97 23.13
CA VAL A 273 23.70 12.44 23.28
C VAL A 273 22.44 12.94 22.58
N LYS A 274 21.42 13.33 23.35
CA LYS A 274 20.28 14.10 22.85
C LYS A 274 20.78 15.51 22.49
N LYS A 275 20.63 15.91 21.22
CA LYS A 275 20.73 17.32 20.83
C LYS A 275 19.40 17.99 21.17
N GLU A 276 19.38 18.81 22.22
CA GLU A 276 18.31 19.77 22.47
C GLU A 276 18.43 20.93 21.47
N VAL A 277 17.32 21.24 20.79
CA VAL A 277 17.19 22.43 19.95
C VAL A 277 16.73 23.56 20.86
N ILE A 278 17.64 24.51 21.14
CA ILE A 278 17.33 25.74 21.87
C ILE A 278 16.78 26.75 20.86
N LEU A 279 15.49 27.08 20.96
CA LEU A 279 14.90 28.27 20.36
C LEU A 279 15.19 29.46 21.29
N GLY A 280 16.07 30.37 20.86
CA GLY A 280 16.29 31.66 21.52
C GLY A 280 15.27 32.71 21.06
N PRO A 281 14.93 33.72 21.89
CA PRO A 281 13.82 34.62 21.62
C PRO A 281 14.20 35.87 20.80
N LYS A 282 13.20 36.32 20.03
CA LYS A 282 13.01 37.55 19.22
C LYS A 282 13.83 37.69 17.95
#